data_AF-A0A4Q3V8W0-F1
#
_entry.id   AF-A0A4Q3V8W0-F1
#
_cell.length_a   1.000
_cell.length_b   1.000
_cell.length_c   1.000
_cell.angle_alpha   90.00
_cell.angle_beta   90.00
_cell.angle_gamma   90.00
#
_symmetry.space_group_name_H-M   'P 1'
#
loop_
_entity.id
_entity.type
_entity.pdbx_description
1 polymer ?
#
loop_
_entity_poly.entity_id
_entity_poly.type
_entity_poly.pdbx_seq_one_letter_code
_entity_poly.pdbx_strand_id
1 'polypeptide(L)'
;MPVFLPALFVLVAAERPTAPIALDLSIASFSDICTTLRQKTGVSFDCAPNIKDRKVTLLCGATPADQVMARLEEGIFVRFVPRGQGFLMEANPDVMAEELRYERALTNARLDATRVGIARAIDLAKVPADQRMAETEGLRKKYNEAKSPEEKAIIGVDLSLREQIRPEDRSMWDAGKVLAQLSRNEIEAMLAGRPILADNAELGTGHQMPPDSYAYGMTQSKGKGVMGILQYEPETGHLKFGQRSMPTAESSGGGVLRGIPTPSPTVKDQALTARISAWAKVRDAAVDGKAIPQEGEPPKEASPKGLLSMVEHFVWLHTRTGIPIVAEVTRVASSFPEPFMGKTIEEWMKETTIRRTFDANWQLYNFHTDNGWLMARASNLIRLRKIEVPERNLQPLAGKADLTLDEMTWFAGNLTDDQATGLNEMTWAYPVSLVKVNMALQGLRVYAALGPTRRQAFNAGGIPKDKMPLAARQKLETLFMRRLTGGWPEPSLVPYITGAARLDGAPMGFLVEETGINTIVEERQRDMRKGGFGYTGKNYEGVRFRAKLGSQDFDEYLPLKMKDDPFAPR
;
A
#
# COMPACT_ATOMS: atom_id res chain seq x y z
N MET A 1 -37.42 9.47 -60.97
CA MET A 1 -36.41 8.97 -60.02
C MET A 1 -35.83 10.16 -59.29
N PRO A 2 -36.05 10.32 -57.97
CA PRO A 2 -35.46 11.43 -57.24
C PRO A 2 -34.00 11.12 -56.93
N VAL A 3 -33.13 12.09 -57.22
CA VAL A 3 -31.71 12.06 -56.94
C VAL A 3 -31.53 12.28 -55.43
N PHE A 4 -31.11 11.25 -54.71
CA PHE A 4 -30.64 11.37 -53.33
C PHE A 4 -29.27 12.04 -53.34
N LEU A 5 -29.22 13.33 -52.98
CA LEU A 5 -27.97 13.99 -52.61
C LEU A 5 -27.51 13.43 -51.26
N PRO A 6 -26.26 12.92 -51.14
CA PRO A 6 -25.72 12.56 -49.85
C PRO A 6 -25.55 13.85 -49.04
N ALA A 7 -26.36 13.98 -47.98
CA ALA A 7 -26.15 15.02 -46.97
C ALA A 7 -24.78 14.79 -46.35
N LEU A 8 -23.81 15.61 -46.79
CA LEU A 8 -22.51 15.73 -46.17
C LEU A 8 -22.76 16.29 -44.76
N PHE A 9 -22.88 15.42 -43.76
CA PHE A 9 -22.86 15.85 -42.37
C PHE A 9 -21.47 16.38 -42.08
N VAL A 10 -21.29 17.69 -42.25
CA VAL A 10 -20.16 18.41 -41.68
C VAL A 10 -20.30 18.25 -40.17
N LEU A 11 -19.53 17.33 -39.59
CA LEU A 11 -19.31 17.26 -38.16
C LEU A 11 -18.64 18.57 -37.77
N VAL A 12 -19.45 19.54 -37.35
CA VAL A 12 -18.95 20.75 -36.69
C VAL A 12 -18.15 20.26 -35.49
N ALA A 13 -16.84 20.50 -35.50
CA ALA A 13 -15.98 20.15 -34.39
C ALA A 13 -16.52 20.87 -33.14
N ALA A 14 -16.69 20.14 -32.04
CA ALA A 14 -17.12 20.72 -30.79
C ALA A 14 -16.13 21.81 -30.36
N GLU A 15 -16.60 23.05 -30.25
CA GLU A 15 -15.80 24.15 -29.71
C GLU A 15 -15.69 24.00 -28.19
N ARG A 16 -14.53 24.37 -27.63
CA ARG A 16 -14.34 24.32 -26.18
C ARG A 16 -15.23 25.39 -25.52
N PRO A 17 -16.00 25.04 -24.47
CA PRO A 17 -16.80 26.02 -23.77
C PRO A 17 -15.91 27.08 -23.12
N THR A 18 -16.21 28.36 -23.30
CA THR A 18 -15.44 29.48 -22.74
C THR A 18 -16.12 30.14 -21.54
N ALA A 19 -17.38 29.80 -21.28
CA ALA A 19 -18.13 30.32 -20.14
C ALA A 19 -17.40 30.02 -18.82
N PRO A 20 -17.26 31.00 -17.91
CA PRO A 20 -16.62 30.77 -16.62
C PRO A 20 -17.37 29.75 -15.77
N ILE A 21 -16.63 28.83 -15.16
CA ILE A 21 -17.13 27.83 -14.22
C ILE A 21 -16.31 27.91 -12.93
N ALA A 22 -16.94 27.57 -11.81
CA ALA A 22 -16.26 27.40 -10.52
C ALA A 22 -16.40 25.93 -10.08
N LEU A 23 -15.30 25.35 -9.63
CA LEU A 23 -15.18 23.94 -9.26
C LEU A 23 -14.52 23.83 -7.90
N ASP A 24 -15.14 23.08 -7.00
CA ASP A 24 -14.62 22.73 -5.69
C ASP A 24 -14.71 21.21 -5.52
N LEU A 25 -13.76 20.51 -6.14
CA LEU A 25 -13.68 19.06 -6.16
C LEU A 25 -12.45 18.63 -5.38
N SER A 26 -12.61 18.43 -4.06
CA SER A 26 -11.49 18.07 -3.18
C SER A 26 -10.87 16.71 -3.57
N ILE A 27 -11.70 15.70 -3.82
CA ILE A 27 -11.27 14.42 -4.37
C ILE A 27 -12.35 13.85 -5.28
N ALA A 28 -12.11 13.91 -6.58
CA ALA A 28 -13.05 13.48 -7.61
C ALA A 28 -12.42 12.48 -8.55
N SER A 29 -13.18 11.47 -8.98
CA SER A 29 -12.76 10.62 -10.08
C SER A 29 -12.84 11.39 -11.41
N PHE A 30 -12.11 10.96 -12.45
CA PHE A 30 -12.20 11.61 -13.76
C PHE A 30 -13.61 11.52 -14.36
N SER A 31 -14.36 10.47 -14.02
CA SER A 31 -15.79 10.38 -14.35
C SER A 31 -16.62 11.48 -13.68
N ASP A 32 -16.32 11.81 -12.42
CA ASP A 32 -17.00 12.88 -11.68
C ASP A 32 -16.66 14.26 -12.24
N ILE A 33 -15.41 14.47 -12.67
CA ILE A 33 -15.00 15.70 -13.38
C ILE A 33 -15.83 15.87 -14.65
N CYS A 34 -15.90 14.84 -15.50
CA CYS A 34 -16.66 14.90 -16.75
C CYS A 34 -18.15 15.19 -16.48
N THR A 35 -18.72 14.55 -15.46
CA THR A 35 -20.10 14.80 -15.04
C THR A 35 -20.29 16.25 -14.58
N THR A 36 -19.37 16.79 -13.79
CA THR A 36 -19.42 18.16 -13.28
C THR A 36 -19.24 19.18 -14.40
N LEU A 37 -18.29 18.98 -15.31
CA LEU A 37 -18.08 19.83 -16.49
C LEU A 37 -19.32 19.85 -17.37
N ARG A 38 -19.95 18.70 -17.62
CA ARG A 38 -21.23 18.62 -18.35
C ARG A 38 -22.32 19.42 -17.68
N GLN A 39 -22.49 19.30 -16.37
CA GLN A 39 -23.50 20.05 -15.62
C GLN A 39 -23.25 21.56 -15.66
N LYS A 40 -21.99 21.99 -15.58
CA LYS A 40 -21.63 23.42 -15.52
C LYS A 40 -21.62 24.12 -16.88
N THR A 41 -21.33 23.39 -17.95
CA THR A 41 -21.18 23.96 -19.30
C THR A 41 -22.34 23.63 -20.25
N GLY A 42 -23.14 22.60 -19.95
CA GLY A 42 -24.17 22.08 -20.84
C GLY A 42 -23.63 21.23 -22.00
N VAL A 43 -22.31 21.13 -22.17
CA VAL A 43 -21.66 20.34 -23.24
C VAL A 43 -21.51 18.89 -22.79
N SER A 44 -21.58 17.93 -23.72
CA SER A 44 -21.36 16.51 -23.38
C SER A 44 -19.90 16.24 -23.06
N PHE A 45 -19.65 15.58 -21.93
CA PHE A 45 -18.32 15.11 -21.53
C PHE A 45 -18.41 13.65 -21.10
N ASP A 46 -17.61 12.81 -21.74
CA ASP A 46 -17.44 11.39 -21.41
C ASP A 46 -16.02 11.12 -20.93
N CYS A 47 -15.83 10.03 -20.18
CA CYS A 47 -14.51 9.61 -19.70
C CYS A 47 -14.15 8.21 -20.20
N ALA A 48 -12.91 8.03 -20.67
CA ALA A 48 -12.44 6.74 -21.14
C ALA A 48 -12.42 5.69 -20.00
N PRO A 49 -12.89 4.45 -20.22
CA PRO A 49 -13.05 3.45 -19.16
C PRO A 49 -11.79 3.10 -18.38
N ASN A 50 -10.61 3.21 -19.00
CA ASN A 50 -9.32 2.86 -18.41
C ASN A 50 -8.76 3.93 -17.47
N ILE A 51 -9.33 5.14 -17.44
CA ILE A 51 -8.89 6.23 -16.56
C ILE A 51 -10.00 6.80 -15.68
N LYS A 52 -11.25 6.36 -15.85
CA LYS A 52 -12.41 6.94 -15.18
C LYS A 52 -12.32 6.97 -13.65
N ASP A 53 -11.57 6.04 -13.06
CA ASP A 53 -11.38 5.92 -11.61
C ASP A 53 -10.14 6.66 -11.08
N ARG A 54 -9.31 7.27 -11.95
CA ARG A 54 -8.20 8.12 -11.53
C ARG A 54 -8.74 9.36 -10.82
N LYS A 55 -8.01 9.84 -9.81
CA LYS A 55 -8.49 10.87 -8.89
C LYS A 55 -7.73 12.17 -9.04
N VAL A 56 -8.42 13.28 -8.80
CA VAL A 56 -7.86 14.62 -8.81
C VAL A 56 -8.46 15.47 -7.69
N THR A 57 -7.70 16.44 -7.21
CA THR A 57 -8.19 17.65 -6.58
C THR A 57 -8.24 18.75 -7.64
N LEU A 58 -9.42 19.30 -7.88
CA LEU A 58 -9.64 20.40 -8.83
C LEU A 58 -10.39 21.52 -8.12
N LEU A 59 -9.66 22.60 -7.83
CA LEU A 59 -10.16 23.75 -7.08
C LEU A 59 -9.94 25.02 -7.90
N CYS A 60 -11.01 25.69 -8.31
CA CYS A 60 -10.90 26.98 -8.99
C CYS A 60 -12.15 27.84 -8.76
N GLY A 61 -11.93 29.16 -8.67
CA GLY A 61 -13.01 30.14 -8.73
C GLY A 61 -13.61 30.24 -10.14
N ALA A 62 -14.31 31.33 -10.44
CA ALA A 62 -14.86 31.57 -11.77
C ALA A 62 -13.74 31.68 -12.83
N THR A 63 -13.49 30.59 -13.55
CA THR A 63 -12.45 30.47 -14.58
C THR A 63 -13.09 29.98 -15.88
N PRO A 64 -12.74 30.55 -17.06
CA PRO A 64 -13.17 30.02 -18.36
C PRO A 64 -12.96 28.50 -18.47
N ALA A 65 -14.00 27.78 -18.89
CA ALA A 65 -13.98 26.32 -18.87
C ALA A 65 -12.90 25.72 -19.80
N ASP A 66 -12.57 26.38 -20.90
CA ASP A 66 -11.47 26.03 -21.82
C ASP A 66 -10.10 26.10 -21.14
N GLN A 67 -9.89 27.08 -20.25
CA GLN A 67 -8.69 27.18 -19.43
C GLN A 67 -8.64 26.06 -18.38
N VAL A 68 -9.77 25.76 -17.71
CA VAL A 68 -9.85 24.63 -16.77
C VAL A 68 -9.51 23.32 -17.48
N MET A 69 -10.06 23.10 -18.68
CA MET A 69 -9.73 21.94 -19.52
C MET A 69 -8.24 21.89 -19.85
N ALA A 70 -7.64 23.00 -20.29
CA ALA A 70 -6.21 23.05 -20.61
C ALA A 70 -5.33 22.71 -19.39
N ARG A 71 -5.69 23.19 -18.19
CA ARG A 71 -4.95 22.92 -16.95
C ARG A 71 -5.10 21.48 -16.47
N LEU A 72 -6.24 20.84 -16.73
CA LEU A 72 -6.38 19.39 -16.54
C LEU A 72 -5.48 18.63 -17.52
N GLU A 73 -5.49 18.97 -18.81
CA GLU A 73 -4.64 18.31 -19.81
C GLU A 73 -3.15 18.37 -19.44
N GLU A 74 -2.69 19.54 -19.02
CA GLU A 74 -1.31 19.78 -18.59
C GLU A 74 -0.99 19.11 -17.25
N GLY A 75 -1.81 19.35 -16.22
CA GLY A 75 -1.52 18.93 -14.84
C GLY A 75 -1.53 17.41 -14.66
N ILE A 76 -2.45 16.70 -15.32
CA ILE A 76 -2.65 15.25 -15.13
C ILE A 76 -2.41 14.41 -16.39
N PHE A 77 -1.85 15.00 -17.46
CA PHE A 77 -1.50 14.34 -18.73
C PHE A 77 -2.66 13.60 -19.40
N VAL A 78 -3.79 14.28 -19.51
CA VAL A 78 -4.97 13.82 -20.24
C VAL A 78 -5.19 14.67 -21.48
N ARG A 79 -6.14 14.28 -22.32
CA ARG A 79 -6.59 15.07 -23.46
C ARG A 79 -8.12 15.04 -23.59
N PHE A 80 -8.70 16.15 -24.00
CA PHE A 80 -10.12 16.23 -24.38
C PHE A 80 -10.23 16.12 -25.90
N VAL A 81 -10.66 14.96 -26.39
CA VAL A 81 -10.84 14.69 -27.82
C VAL A 81 -12.28 15.02 -28.23
N PRO A 82 -12.51 15.83 -29.27
CA PRO A 82 -13.86 16.08 -29.78
C PRO A 82 -14.56 14.78 -30.19
N ARG A 83 -15.80 14.58 -29.73
CA ARG A 83 -16.64 13.42 -30.06
C ARG A 83 -18.09 13.86 -30.21
N GLY A 84 -18.56 13.94 -31.46
CA GLY A 84 -19.88 14.49 -31.75
C GLY A 84 -20.00 15.93 -31.26
N GLN A 85 -21.00 16.22 -30.44
CA GLN A 85 -21.28 17.55 -29.86
C GLN A 85 -20.57 17.78 -28.51
N GLY A 86 -19.53 17.01 -28.19
CA GLY A 86 -18.87 17.07 -26.89
C GLY A 86 -17.44 16.56 -26.92
N PHE A 87 -16.94 16.15 -25.76
CA PHE A 87 -15.56 15.73 -25.56
C PHE A 87 -15.46 14.39 -24.85
N LEU A 88 -14.48 13.58 -25.25
CA LEU A 88 -14.01 12.42 -24.52
C LEU A 88 -12.70 12.77 -23.81
N MET A 89 -12.69 12.69 -22.49
CA MET A 89 -11.48 12.75 -21.69
C MET A 89 -10.78 11.38 -21.73
N GLU A 90 -9.55 11.36 -22.24
CA GLU A 90 -8.73 10.15 -22.31
C GLU A 90 -7.27 10.42 -21.95
N ALA A 91 -6.52 9.35 -21.64
CA ALA A 91 -5.10 9.49 -21.34
C ALA A 91 -4.34 9.91 -22.59
N ASN A 92 -3.31 10.74 -22.41
CA ASN A 92 -2.36 10.96 -23.49
C ASN A 92 -1.68 9.62 -23.84
N PRO A 93 -1.77 9.13 -25.10
CA PRO A 93 -1.27 7.81 -25.48
C PRO A 93 0.25 7.68 -25.30
N ASP A 94 1.01 8.76 -25.54
CA ASP A 94 2.46 8.75 -25.35
C ASP A 94 2.80 8.58 -23.87
N VAL A 95 2.10 9.32 -23.01
CA VAL A 95 2.26 9.22 -21.56
C VAL A 95 1.84 7.84 -21.06
N MET A 96 0.76 7.26 -21.57
CA MET A 96 0.36 5.88 -21.21
C MET A 96 1.42 4.85 -21.61
N ALA A 97 2.02 4.99 -22.80
CA ALA A 97 3.11 4.13 -23.23
C ALA A 97 4.37 4.32 -22.36
N GLU A 98 4.66 5.54 -21.94
CA GLU A 98 5.74 5.86 -20.99
C GLU A 98 5.47 5.29 -19.60
N GLU A 99 4.23 5.38 -19.08
CA GLU A 99 3.81 4.77 -17.80
C GLU A 99 4.03 3.25 -17.83
N LEU A 100 3.61 2.56 -18.88
CA LEU A 100 3.80 1.12 -19.04
C LEU A 100 5.29 0.72 -19.12
N ARG A 101 6.12 1.49 -19.84
CA ARG A 101 7.57 1.25 -19.90
C ARG A 101 8.24 1.49 -18.56
N TYR A 102 7.87 2.58 -17.87
CA TYR A 102 8.36 2.90 -16.54
C TYR A 102 8.04 1.80 -15.54
N GLU A 103 6.81 1.29 -15.56
CA GLU A 103 6.37 0.22 -14.67
C GLU A 103 7.18 -1.07 -14.88
N ARG A 104 7.37 -1.49 -16.14
CA ARG A 104 8.23 -2.65 -16.46
C ARG A 104 9.67 -2.43 -16.01
N ALA A 105 10.23 -1.25 -16.27
CA ALA A 105 11.57 -0.90 -15.84
C ALA A 105 11.71 -0.92 -14.31
N LEU A 106 10.69 -0.47 -13.58
CA LEU A 106 10.65 -0.50 -12.12
C LEU A 106 10.56 -1.92 -11.58
N THR A 107 9.73 -2.78 -12.16
CA THR A 107 9.67 -4.20 -11.79
C THR A 107 11.01 -4.88 -12.01
N ASN A 108 11.65 -4.65 -13.16
CA ASN A 108 12.98 -5.20 -13.43
C ASN A 108 14.04 -4.67 -12.45
N ALA A 109 14.06 -3.35 -12.20
CA ALA A 109 15.00 -2.75 -11.24
C ALA A 109 14.79 -3.28 -9.82
N ARG A 110 13.55 -3.57 -9.40
CA ARG A 110 13.25 -4.22 -8.12
C ARG A 110 13.80 -5.64 -8.07
N LEU A 111 13.60 -6.43 -9.12
CA LEU A 111 14.13 -7.79 -9.20
C LEU A 111 15.66 -7.78 -9.16
N ASP A 112 16.30 -6.87 -9.90
CA ASP A 112 17.75 -6.74 -9.91
C ASP A 112 18.30 -6.29 -8.56
N ALA A 113 17.68 -5.30 -7.93
CA ALA A 113 18.00 -4.90 -6.57
C ALA A 113 17.83 -6.06 -5.57
N THR A 114 16.78 -6.87 -5.74
CA THR A 114 16.54 -8.06 -4.91
C THR A 114 17.63 -9.10 -5.11
N ARG A 115 18.04 -9.37 -6.36
CA ARG A 115 19.15 -10.29 -6.67
C ARG A 115 20.47 -9.81 -6.04
N VAL A 116 20.74 -8.50 -6.07
CA VAL A 116 21.89 -7.91 -5.37
C VAL A 116 21.77 -8.10 -3.86
N GLY A 117 20.58 -7.91 -3.28
CA GLY A 117 20.31 -8.17 -1.86
C GLY A 117 20.55 -9.63 -1.48
N ILE A 118 20.08 -10.58 -2.30
CA ILE A 118 20.33 -12.02 -2.14
C ILE A 118 21.83 -12.31 -2.16
N ALA A 119 22.56 -11.81 -3.16
CA ALA A 119 24.00 -12.02 -3.26
C ALA A 119 24.75 -11.47 -2.04
N ARG A 120 24.35 -10.29 -1.54
CA ARG A 120 24.92 -9.69 -0.32
C ARG A 120 24.63 -10.52 0.93
N ALA A 121 23.41 -11.04 1.07
CA ALA A 121 23.05 -11.90 2.21
C ALA A 121 23.84 -13.23 2.17
N ILE A 122 24.00 -13.83 1.00
CA ILE A 122 24.83 -15.04 0.81
C ILE A 122 26.29 -14.75 1.15
N ASP A 123 26.83 -13.63 0.66
CA ASP A 123 28.23 -13.25 0.91
C ASP A 123 28.48 -12.97 2.39
N LEU A 124 27.56 -12.25 3.03
CA LEU A 124 27.55 -12.04 4.48
C LEU A 124 27.68 -13.39 5.19
N ALA A 125 26.84 -14.36 4.84
CA ALA A 125 26.76 -15.67 5.46
C ALA A 125 28.02 -16.55 5.30
N LYS A 126 29.10 -16.10 4.65
CA LYS A 126 30.36 -16.87 4.52
C LYS A 126 31.25 -16.81 5.77
N VAL A 127 31.29 -15.68 6.48
CA VAL A 127 32.14 -15.44 7.68
C VAL A 127 31.39 -15.59 9.02
N PRO A 128 31.56 -16.66 9.82
CA PRO A 128 30.75 -16.98 11.01
C PRO A 128 30.24 -15.76 11.80
N ALA A 129 28.96 -15.78 12.20
CA ALA A 129 28.29 -14.63 12.84
C ALA A 129 29.13 -14.01 13.96
N ASP A 130 29.65 -14.84 14.87
CA ASP A 130 30.48 -14.42 16.01
C ASP A 130 31.77 -13.71 15.59
N GLN A 131 32.41 -14.17 14.53
CA GLN A 131 33.61 -13.54 13.96
C GLN A 131 33.28 -12.16 13.38
N ARG A 132 32.18 -12.05 12.65
CA ARG A 132 31.65 -10.77 12.12
C ARG A 132 31.27 -9.79 13.23
N MET A 133 30.74 -10.28 14.36
CA MET A 133 30.45 -9.45 15.54
C MET A 133 31.74 -8.83 16.09
N ALA A 134 32.78 -9.65 16.28
CA ALA A 134 34.07 -9.19 16.78
C ALA A 134 34.73 -8.17 15.82
N GLU A 135 34.65 -8.39 14.50
CA GLU A 135 35.16 -7.45 13.51
C GLU A 135 34.40 -6.11 13.51
N THR A 136 33.08 -6.15 13.68
CA THR A 136 32.22 -4.95 13.71
C THR A 136 32.50 -4.10 14.95
N GLU A 137 32.63 -4.74 16.12
CA GLU A 137 33.02 -4.04 17.35
C GLU A 137 34.44 -3.47 17.25
N GLY A 138 35.36 -4.21 16.62
CA GLY A 138 36.70 -3.72 16.29
C GLY A 138 36.69 -2.48 15.39
N LEU A 139 35.79 -2.43 14.39
CA LEU A 139 35.61 -1.26 13.53
C LEU A 139 34.94 -0.09 14.25
N ARG A 140 33.96 -0.35 15.13
CA ARG A 140 33.33 0.67 15.96
C ARG A 140 34.34 1.33 16.90
N LYS A 141 35.20 0.51 17.51
CA LYS A 141 36.32 1.00 18.33
C LYS A 141 37.26 1.87 17.50
N LYS A 142 37.70 1.41 16.31
CA LYS A 142 38.52 2.21 15.39
C LYS A 142 37.85 3.51 14.95
N TYR A 143 36.54 3.48 14.68
CA TYR A 143 35.76 4.68 14.31
C TYR A 143 35.73 5.70 15.45
N ASN A 144 35.57 5.24 16.69
CA ASN A 144 35.57 6.11 17.87
C ASN A 144 36.96 6.66 18.19
N GLU A 145 38.01 5.88 17.93
CA GLU A 145 39.42 6.24 18.15
C GLU A 145 40.05 7.07 17.01
N ALA A 146 39.42 7.09 15.83
CA ALA A 146 39.88 7.84 14.66
C ALA A 146 39.99 9.34 14.95
N LYS A 147 41.15 9.91 14.62
CA LYS A 147 41.49 11.29 15.00
C LYS A 147 41.14 12.32 13.94
N SER A 148 40.90 11.88 12.69
CA SER A 148 40.54 12.77 11.58
C SER A 148 39.13 12.49 11.03
N PRO A 149 38.45 13.51 10.47
CA PRO A 149 37.17 13.33 9.78
C PRO A 149 37.23 12.37 8.59
N GLU A 150 38.34 12.35 7.85
CA GLU A 150 38.54 11.46 6.69
C GLU A 150 38.71 9.99 7.11
N GLU A 151 39.45 9.73 8.20
CA GLU A 151 39.59 8.40 8.77
C GLU A 151 38.24 7.89 9.31
N LYS A 152 37.47 8.76 9.98
CA LYS A 152 36.09 8.46 10.36
C LYS A 152 35.19 8.18 9.16
N ALA A 153 35.31 8.93 8.06
CA ALA A 153 34.49 8.71 6.87
C ALA A 153 34.78 7.35 6.23
N ILE A 154 36.05 6.96 6.10
CA ILE A 154 36.46 5.67 5.53
C ILE A 154 35.96 4.51 6.39
N ILE A 155 36.19 4.56 7.70
CA ILE A 155 35.74 3.52 8.63
C ILE A 155 34.21 3.52 8.73
N GLY A 156 33.58 4.69 8.70
CA GLY A 156 32.14 4.88 8.83
C GLY A 156 31.33 4.26 7.68
N VAL A 157 31.88 4.20 6.47
CA VAL A 157 31.24 3.48 5.34
C VAL A 157 31.21 1.98 5.60
N ASP A 158 32.35 1.38 5.99
CA ASP A 158 32.42 -0.05 6.25
C ASP A 158 31.66 -0.43 7.53
N LEU A 159 31.70 0.44 8.55
CA LEU A 159 30.92 0.30 9.77
C LEU A 159 29.41 0.42 9.49
N SER A 160 28.95 1.41 8.70
CA SER A 160 27.53 1.55 8.34
C SER A 160 27.02 0.34 7.56
N LEU A 161 27.81 -0.19 6.62
CA LEU A 161 27.49 -1.42 5.88
C LEU A 161 27.38 -2.64 6.82
N ARG A 162 28.24 -2.71 7.85
CA ARG A 162 28.19 -3.77 8.87
C ARG A 162 27.10 -3.56 9.91
N GLU A 163 26.76 -2.32 10.26
CA GLU A 163 25.72 -1.97 11.25
C GLU A 163 24.30 -2.03 10.67
N GLN A 164 24.15 -1.89 9.34
CA GLN A 164 22.88 -2.16 8.64
C GLN A 164 22.45 -3.63 8.77
N ILE A 165 23.37 -4.52 9.16
CA ILE A 165 23.12 -5.92 9.47
C ILE A 165 23.66 -6.17 10.87
N ARG A 166 22.88 -5.78 11.88
CA ARG A 166 23.35 -5.79 13.27
C ARG A 166 23.83 -7.19 13.64
N PRO A 167 24.92 -7.32 14.42
CA PRO A 167 25.32 -8.56 15.11
C PRO A 167 24.16 -9.29 15.80
N GLU A 168 23.17 -8.52 16.26
CA GLU A 168 21.93 -8.97 16.91
C GLU A 168 20.93 -9.62 15.91
N ASP A 169 21.00 -9.27 14.63
CA ASP A 169 20.11 -9.77 13.57
C ASP A 169 20.65 -11.10 12.98
N ARG A 170 20.88 -12.10 13.83
CA ARG A 170 21.20 -13.50 13.44
C ARG A 170 20.26 -14.04 12.36
N SER A 171 19.02 -13.55 12.32
CA SER A 171 18.06 -13.85 11.24
C SER A 171 18.61 -13.58 9.84
N MET A 172 19.35 -12.50 9.62
CA MET A 172 19.93 -12.18 8.31
C MET A 172 21.06 -13.13 7.91
N TRP A 173 21.81 -13.60 8.90
CA TRP A 173 22.84 -14.63 8.71
C TRP A 173 22.22 -15.94 8.22
N ASP A 174 21.20 -16.38 8.94
CA ASP A 174 20.50 -17.63 8.65
C ASP A 174 19.77 -17.52 7.31
N ALA A 175 19.18 -16.37 6.99
CA ALA A 175 18.62 -16.09 5.67
C ALA A 175 19.66 -16.29 4.55
N GLY A 176 20.87 -15.74 4.71
CA GLY A 176 21.95 -15.90 3.75
C GLY A 176 22.41 -17.36 3.60
N LYS A 177 22.47 -18.12 4.70
CA LYS A 177 22.77 -19.56 4.67
C LYS A 177 21.71 -20.37 3.94
N VAL A 178 20.43 -20.04 4.12
CA VAL A 178 19.33 -20.69 3.39
C VAL A 178 19.37 -20.31 1.92
N LEU A 179 19.52 -19.01 1.59
CA LEU A 179 19.62 -18.52 0.22
C LEU A 179 20.77 -19.17 -0.56
N ALA A 180 21.90 -19.45 0.11
CA ALA A 180 23.05 -20.12 -0.51
C ALA A 180 22.79 -21.58 -0.92
N GLN A 181 21.75 -22.21 -0.38
CA GLN A 181 21.36 -23.59 -0.72
C GLN A 181 20.45 -23.66 -1.95
N LEU A 182 19.82 -22.54 -2.33
CA LEU A 182 18.80 -22.52 -3.36
C LEU A 182 19.42 -22.62 -4.75
N SER A 183 18.84 -23.48 -5.59
CA SER A 183 19.13 -23.49 -7.01
C SER A 183 18.61 -22.21 -7.69
N ARG A 184 19.12 -21.93 -8.88
CA ARG A 184 18.64 -20.81 -9.70
C ARG A 184 17.13 -20.87 -9.94
N ASN A 185 16.58 -22.06 -10.19
CA ASN A 185 15.15 -22.24 -10.45
C ASN A 185 14.31 -21.98 -9.20
N GLU A 186 14.81 -22.33 -8.01
CA GLU A 186 14.14 -22.03 -6.74
C GLU A 186 14.17 -20.54 -6.42
N ILE A 187 15.28 -19.85 -6.70
CA ILE A 187 15.35 -18.40 -6.57
C ILE A 187 14.34 -17.72 -7.50
N GLU A 188 14.26 -18.13 -8.76
CA GLU A 188 13.28 -17.54 -9.70
C GLU A 188 11.84 -17.88 -9.30
N ALA A 189 11.56 -19.10 -8.81
CA ALA A 189 10.25 -19.44 -8.25
C ALA A 189 9.92 -18.58 -7.02
N MET A 190 10.91 -18.32 -6.16
CA MET A 190 10.76 -17.45 -5.01
C MET A 190 10.45 -16.00 -5.42
N LEU A 191 11.18 -15.47 -6.39
CA LEU A 191 10.94 -14.14 -6.96
C LEU A 191 9.60 -14.04 -7.72
N ALA A 192 9.00 -15.17 -8.10
CA ALA A 192 7.62 -15.24 -8.59
C ALA A 192 6.57 -15.32 -7.46
N GLY A 193 6.98 -15.20 -6.19
CA GLY A 193 6.12 -15.19 -5.01
C GLY A 193 6.00 -16.54 -4.29
N ARG A 194 6.73 -17.58 -4.68
CA ARG A 194 6.73 -18.86 -3.96
C ARG A 194 7.53 -18.73 -2.66
N PRO A 195 6.94 -18.98 -1.47
CA PRO A 195 7.73 -19.03 -0.25
C PRO A 195 8.70 -20.22 -0.26
N ILE A 196 9.88 -20.02 0.32
CA ILE A 196 10.88 -21.07 0.55
C ILE A 196 10.98 -21.32 2.05
N LEU A 197 10.98 -22.58 2.45
CA LEU A 197 11.14 -22.97 3.86
C LEU A 197 12.50 -23.58 4.10
N ALA A 198 13.00 -23.40 5.31
CA ALA A 198 14.11 -24.16 5.83
C ALA A 198 13.83 -24.52 7.28
N ASP A 199 14.42 -25.61 7.77
CA ASP A 199 14.33 -25.97 9.18
C ASP A 199 15.60 -26.68 9.66
N ASN A 200 15.83 -26.73 10.97
CA ASN A 200 16.94 -27.49 11.57
C ASN A 200 16.44 -28.68 12.42
N ALA A 201 15.19 -29.10 12.23
CA ALA A 201 14.55 -30.20 12.96
C ALA A 201 14.07 -31.33 12.03
N GLU A 202 14.60 -31.39 10.81
CA GLU A 202 14.29 -32.38 9.78
C GLU A 202 12.78 -32.49 9.45
N LEU A 203 12.06 -31.36 9.45
CA LEU A 203 10.62 -31.29 9.16
C LEU A 203 10.26 -31.56 7.69
N GLY A 204 11.25 -31.93 6.86
CA GLY A 204 11.07 -32.19 5.43
C GLY A 204 10.84 -30.91 4.63
N THR A 205 11.36 -29.75 5.07
CA THR A 205 11.23 -28.49 4.31
C THR A 205 12.01 -28.47 2.99
N GLY A 206 12.96 -29.40 2.82
CA GLY A 206 13.83 -29.48 1.64
C GLY A 206 15.10 -28.63 1.75
N HIS A 207 15.17 -27.71 2.72
CA HIS A 207 16.35 -26.87 2.99
C HIS A 207 16.67 -26.84 4.49
N GLN A 208 17.94 -26.61 4.82
CA GLN A 208 18.42 -26.69 6.21
C GLN A 208 18.69 -25.31 6.80
N MET A 209 18.16 -25.06 7.99
CA MET A 209 18.62 -23.95 8.82
C MET A 209 19.96 -24.32 9.48
N PRO A 210 20.83 -23.35 9.79
CA PRO A 210 22.00 -23.61 10.62
C PRO A 210 21.64 -24.36 11.94
N PRO A 211 22.45 -25.34 12.38
CA PRO A 211 22.15 -26.10 13.60
C PRO A 211 22.06 -25.23 14.87
N ASP A 212 22.78 -24.11 14.87
CA ASP A 212 22.83 -23.11 15.95
C ASP A 212 21.82 -21.95 15.75
N SER A 213 20.94 -22.02 14.76
CA SER A 213 19.86 -21.05 14.56
C SER A 213 18.92 -20.98 15.77
N TYR A 214 18.50 -19.76 16.11
CA TYR A 214 17.53 -19.49 17.16
C TYR A 214 16.58 -18.35 16.74
N ALA A 215 15.36 -18.33 17.28
CA ALA A 215 14.45 -17.20 17.07
C ALA A 215 14.85 -16.02 17.98
N TYR A 216 15.22 -14.89 17.38
CA TYR A 216 15.63 -13.68 18.10
C TYR A 216 14.54 -13.17 19.07
N GLY A 217 14.94 -12.69 20.25
CA GLY A 217 14.02 -12.14 21.26
C GLY A 217 13.26 -13.16 22.10
N MET A 218 13.52 -14.46 21.94
CA MET A 218 12.89 -15.53 22.73
C MET A 218 13.91 -16.21 23.65
N THR A 219 13.43 -16.69 24.82
CA THR A 219 14.25 -17.50 25.72
C THR A 219 14.77 -18.72 24.96
N GLN A 220 16.09 -18.90 24.92
CA GLN A 220 16.74 -19.98 24.19
C GLN A 220 16.38 -21.34 24.81
N SER A 221 15.33 -21.98 24.30
CA SER A 221 15.14 -23.41 24.54
C SER A 221 16.11 -24.16 23.63
N LYS A 222 17.31 -24.48 24.15
CA LYS A 222 18.29 -25.35 23.48
C LYS A 222 17.60 -26.63 22.99
N GLY A 223 17.83 -26.99 21.73
CA GLY A 223 17.45 -28.29 21.17
C GLY A 223 16.03 -28.42 20.60
N LYS A 224 15.32 -27.32 20.32
CA LYS A 224 13.97 -27.36 19.73
C LYS A 224 13.98 -26.62 18.38
N GLY A 225 13.46 -27.29 17.35
CA GLY A 225 13.56 -26.85 15.96
C GLY A 225 13.18 -25.39 15.70
N VAL A 226 13.86 -24.77 14.75
CA VAL A 226 13.57 -23.46 14.18
C VAL A 226 13.16 -23.66 12.73
N MET A 227 12.08 -23.00 12.33
CA MET A 227 11.66 -22.90 10.94
C MET A 227 11.97 -21.50 10.43
N GLY A 228 12.62 -21.43 9.27
CA GLY A 228 12.83 -20.25 8.47
C GLY A 228 11.85 -20.20 7.30
N ILE A 229 11.37 -19.01 6.95
CA ILE A 229 10.62 -18.74 5.72
C ILE A 229 11.24 -17.55 4.98
N LEU A 230 11.65 -17.77 3.73
CA LEU A 230 12.03 -16.72 2.80
C LEU A 230 10.85 -16.41 1.88
N GLN A 231 10.58 -15.14 1.67
CA GLN A 231 9.45 -14.72 0.86
C GLN A 231 9.75 -13.42 0.13
N TYR A 232 9.47 -13.38 -1.17
CA TYR A 232 9.45 -12.17 -1.96
C TYR A 232 8.01 -11.71 -2.17
N GLU A 233 7.77 -10.41 -2.02
CA GLU A 233 6.51 -9.74 -2.33
C GLU A 233 6.67 -8.97 -3.65
N PRO A 234 6.18 -9.49 -4.79
CA PRO A 234 6.38 -8.84 -6.09
C PRO A 234 5.82 -7.42 -6.17
N GLU A 235 4.75 -7.14 -5.43
CA GLU A 235 4.05 -5.85 -5.43
C GLU A 235 4.91 -4.74 -4.81
N THR A 236 5.61 -5.06 -3.72
CA THR A 236 6.46 -4.13 -2.96
C THR A 236 7.92 -4.22 -3.40
N GLY A 237 8.33 -5.35 -3.95
CA GLY A 237 9.73 -5.71 -4.20
C GLY A 237 10.48 -6.07 -2.92
N HIS A 238 9.78 -6.30 -1.80
CA HIS A 238 10.41 -6.64 -0.53
C HIS A 238 10.71 -8.13 -0.46
N LEU A 239 11.96 -8.46 -0.13
CA LEU A 239 12.37 -9.80 0.29
C LEU A 239 12.35 -9.85 1.82
N LYS A 240 11.70 -10.86 2.39
CA LYS A 240 11.55 -11.04 3.82
C LYS A 240 12.10 -12.39 4.24
N PHE A 241 12.61 -12.44 5.46
CA PHE A 241 12.97 -13.66 6.15
C PHE A 241 12.32 -13.71 7.52
N GLY A 242 11.55 -14.75 7.77
CA GLY A 242 10.95 -15.04 9.06
C GLY A 242 11.62 -16.23 9.73
N GLN A 243 11.87 -16.15 11.03
CA GLN A 243 12.25 -17.29 11.87
C GLN A 243 11.26 -17.51 13.02
N ARG A 244 10.89 -18.77 13.28
CA ARG A 244 10.09 -19.15 14.45
C ARG A 244 10.62 -20.39 15.14
N SER A 245 10.58 -20.36 16.46
CA SER A 245 10.74 -21.55 17.29
C SER A 245 9.48 -22.41 17.21
N MET A 246 9.66 -23.72 17.00
CA MET A 246 8.54 -24.64 16.91
C MET A 246 7.70 -24.64 18.21
N PRO A 247 6.36 -24.62 18.11
CA PRO A 247 5.50 -24.69 19.28
C PRO A 247 5.69 -26.02 20.03
N THR A 248 5.58 -25.96 21.36
CA THR A 248 5.57 -27.13 22.25
C THR A 248 4.28 -27.14 23.06
N ALA A 249 4.07 -28.21 23.84
CA ALA A 249 2.98 -28.25 24.83
C ALA A 249 3.04 -27.08 25.85
N GLU A 250 4.21 -26.46 26.02
CA GLU A 250 4.49 -25.43 27.03
C GLU A 250 4.63 -24.02 26.44
N SER A 251 4.72 -23.88 25.12
CA SER A 251 4.95 -22.60 24.44
C SER A 251 4.31 -22.59 23.06
N SER A 252 3.60 -21.51 22.73
CA SER A 252 3.02 -21.29 21.41
C SER A 252 4.04 -21.00 20.30
N GLY A 253 5.34 -20.88 20.65
CA GLY A 253 6.43 -20.60 19.73
C GLY A 253 6.40 -19.17 19.20
N GLY A 254 7.40 -18.36 19.56
CA GLY A 254 7.56 -17.00 19.05
C GLY A 254 8.41 -16.94 17.78
N GLY A 255 8.30 -15.86 17.03
CA GLY A 255 9.12 -15.64 15.85
C GLY A 255 9.27 -14.18 15.46
N VAL A 256 10.26 -13.92 14.59
CA VAL A 256 10.61 -12.58 14.08
C VAL A 256 10.62 -12.59 12.56
N LEU A 257 9.90 -11.65 11.94
CA LEU A 257 9.93 -11.38 10.50
C LEU A 257 10.78 -10.13 10.23
N ARG A 258 11.77 -10.23 9.34
CA ARG A 258 12.65 -9.14 8.93
C ARG A 258 12.63 -8.95 7.42
N GLY A 259 12.77 -7.70 6.98
CA GLY A 259 13.07 -7.40 5.58
C GLY A 259 14.56 -7.57 5.30
N ILE A 260 14.91 -8.26 4.22
CA ILE A 260 16.27 -8.32 3.70
C ILE A 260 16.57 -7.00 3.00
N PRO A 261 17.59 -6.22 3.44
CA PRO A 261 17.90 -4.94 2.83
C PRO A 261 18.25 -5.10 1.35
N THR A 262 17.47 -4.48 0.48
CA THR A 262 17.75 -4.36 -0.95
C THR A 262 18.15 -2.92 -1.26
N PRO A 263 19.09 -2.67 -2.20
CA PRO A 263 19.32 -1.33 -2.71
C PRO A 263 17.99 -0.71 -3.18
N SER A 264 17.82 0.60 -2.99
CA SER A 264 16.64 1.29 -3.50
C SER A 264 16.62 1.18 -5.03
N PRO A 265 15.57 0.61 -5.64
CA PRO A 265 15.47 0.52 -7.08
C PRO A 265 15.30 1.92 -7.64
N THR A 266 16.24 2.39 -8.46
CA THR A 266 16.15 3.71 -9.10
C THR A 266 15.96 3.56 -10.60
N VAL A 267 14.92 4.23 -11.10
CA VAL A 267 14.57 4.26 -12.51
C VAL A 267 14.61 5.71 -12.98
N LYS A 268 15.83 6.24 -13.14
CA LYS A 268 16.06 7.67 -13.44
C LYS A 268 16.01 7.97 -14.94
N ASP A 269 16.41 7.03 -15.78
CA ASP A 269 16.61 7.25 -17.22
C ASP A 269 15.38 6.89 -18.08
N GLN A 270 14.18 7.00 -17.53
CA GLN A 270 12.94 6.74 -18.27
C GLN A 270 12.32 8.04 -18.78
N ALA A 271 11.71 7.95 -19.97
CA ALA A 271 11.04 9.07 -20.62
C ALA A 271 9.99 9.74 -19.72
N LEU A 272 9.23 8.96 -18.94
CA LEU A 272 8.27 9.50 -17.98
C LEU A 272 8.94 10.36 -16.90
N THR A 273 10.05 9.87 -16.32
CA THR A 273 10.82 10.60 -15.31
C THR A 273 11.34 11.91 -15.90
N ALA A 274 11.87 11.88 -17.13
CA ALA A 274 12.35 13.07 -17.82
C ALA A 274 11.21 14.07 -18.10
N ARG A 275 10.05 13.60 -18.55
CA ARG A 275 8.86 14.41 -18.79
C ARG A 275 8.37 15.10 -17.52
N ILE A 276 8.18 14.35 -16.43
CA ILE A 276 7.74 14.91 -15.15
C ILE A 276 8.77 15.90 -14.61
N SER A 277 10.07 15.58 -14.74
CA SER A 277 11.14 16.49 -14.31
C SER A 277 11.19 17.77 -15.13
N ALA A 278 10.94 17.71 -16.43
CA ALA A 278 10.86 18.88 -17.30
C ALA A 278 9.61 19.72 -16.98
N TRP A 279 8.47 19.06 -16.77
CA TRP A 279 7.22 19.68 -16.37
C TRP A 279 7.36 20.43 -15.03
N ALA A 280 7.98 19.82 -14.02
CA ALA A 280 8.16 20.42 -12.70
C ALA A 280 9.15 21.60 -12.65
N LYS A 281 9.93 21.82 -13.72
CA LYS A 281 10.86 22.97 -13.82
C LYS A 281 10.15 24.27 -14.17
N VAL A 282 8.92 24.22 -14.68
CA VAL A 282 8.15 25.44 -14.98
C VAL A 282 7.65 26.02 -13.67
N ARG A 283 8.02 27.29 -13.43
CA ARG A 283 7.76 28.03 -12.20
C ARG A 283 7.21 29.41 -12.52
N ASP A 284 6.12 29.77 -11.87
CA ASP A 284 5.52 31.08 -11.90
C ASP A 284 5.88 31.82 -10.60
N ALA A 285 6.73 32.83 -10.73
CA ALA A 285 7.22 33.61 -9.59
C ALA A 285 6.09 34.31 -8.80
N ALA A 286 4.98 34.67 -9.46
CA ALA A 286 3.84 35.29 -8.79
C ALA A 286 3.06 34.28 -7.94
N VAL A 287 2.92 33.05 -8.42
CA VAL A 287 2.33 31.94 -7.63
C VAL A 287 3.27 31.56 -6.51
N ASP A 288 4.55 31.33 -6.80
CA ASP A 288 5.56 30.88 -5.85
C ASP A 288 5.74 31.86 -4.68
N GLY A 289 5.77 33.16 -4.99
CA GLY A 289 5.91 34.24 -4.01
C GLY A 289 4.61 34.61 -3.29
N LYS A 290 3.47 34.00 -3.64
CA LYS A 290 2.19 34.31 -3.00
C LYS A 290 2.23 33.94 -1.52
N ALA A 291 1.93 34.93 -0.67
CA ALA A 291 1.87 34.76 0.77
C ALA A 291 0.72 33.83 1.17
N ILE A 292 0.98 32.97 2.16
CA ILE A 292 -0.02 32.12 2.80
C ILE A 292 -0.39 32.76 4.13
N PRO A 293 -1.63 33.27 4.29
CA PRO A 293 -2.10 33.79 5.58
C PRO A 293 -2.01 32.70 6.66
N GLN A 294 -1.35 33.00 7.78
CA GLN A 294 -1.16 32.03 8.88
C GLN A 294 -2.33 32.00 9.88
N GLU A 295 -3.16 33.05 9.91
CA GLU A 295 -4.30 33.17 10.86
C GLU A 295 -5.54 32.40 10.38
N GLY A 296 -6.08 31.50 11.21
CA GLY A 296 -7.35 30.78 10.97
C GLY A 296 -7.26 29.30 11.33
N GLU A 297 -8.39 28.59 11.30
CA GLU A 297 -8.42 27.16 11.67
C GLU A 297 -7.58 26.29 10.71
N PRO A 298 -6.82 25.29 11.22
CA PRO A 298 -6.23 24.25 10.41
C PRO A 298 -7.31 23.38 9.75
N PRO A 299 -7.01 22.63 8.69
CA PRO A 299 -7.99 21.74 8.08
C PRO A 299 -8.48 20.72 9.11
N LYS A 300 -9.78 20.45 9.12
CA LYS A 300 -10.40 19.48 10.03
C LYS A 300 -10.02 18.06 9.60
N GLU A 301 -9.71 17.23 10.58
CA GLU A 301 -9.18 15.87 10.43
C GLU A 301 -10.14 14.97 9.63
N ALA A 302 -9.60 14.24 8.64
CA ALA A 302 -10.38 13.28 7.85
C ALA A 302 -10.18 11.81 8.30
N SER A 303 -9.10 11.52 9.03
CA SER A 303 -8.73 10.16 9.41
C SER A 303 -8.96 9.86 10.91
N PRO A 304 -9.12 8.57 11.29
CA PRO A 304 -9.24 8.13 12.69
C PRO A 304 -8.15 8.61 13.64
N LYS A 305 -6.96 8.88 13.08
CA LYS A 305 -5.75 9.21 13.83
C LYS A 305 -5.46 10.72 13.85
N GLY A 306 -6.36 11.53 13.31
CA GLY A 306 -6.15 12.96 13.14
C GLY A 306 -5.17 13.33 12.03
N LEU A 307 -4.85 12.39 11.15
CA LEU A 307 -3.94 12.59 10.02
C LEU A 307 -4.64 13.23 8.83
N LEU A 308 -3.91 14.08 8.11
CA LEU A 308 -4.36 14.80 6.91
C LEU A 308 -3.79 14.14 5.66
N SER A 309 -4.59 13.91 4.62
CA SER A 309 -4.08 13.58 3.29
C SER A 309 -3.70 14.83 2.53
N MET A 310 -3.01 14.65 1.40
CA MET A 310 -2.64 15.76 0.51
C MET A 310 -3.86 16.53 -0.01
N VAL A 311 -5.03 15.89 -0.08
CA VAL A 311 -6.29 16.57 -0.42
C VAL A 311 -6.59 17.68 0.57
N GLU A 312 -6.58 17.40 1.87
CA GLU A 312 -6.85 18.40 2.91
C GLU A 312 -5.80 19.52 2.88
N HIS A 313 -4.55 19.19 2.59
CA HIS A 313 -3.48 20.17 2.42
C HIS A 313 -3.73 21.11 1.21
N PHE A 314 -4.18 20.60 0.07
CA PHE A 314 -4.51 21.43 -1.11
C PHE A 314 -5.77 22.26 -0.89
N VAL A 315 -6.82 21.70 -0.28
CA VAL A 315 -8.05 22.45 0.05
C VAL A 315 -7.75 23.59 1.00
N TRP A 316 -6.95 23.34 2.03
CA TRP A 316 -6.50 24.38 2.96
C TRP A 316 -5.71 25.48 2.22
N LEU A 317 -4.74 25.09 1.38
CA LEU A 317 -3.92 26.04 0.63
C LEU A 317 -4.77 26.90 -0.33
N HIS A 318 -5.71 26.28 -1.05
CA HIS A 318 -6.64 26.97 -1.94
C HIS A 318 -7.50 27.97 -1.17
N THR A 319 -8.09 27.55 -0.05
CA THR A 319 -8.95 28.41 0.78
C THR A 319 -8.20 29.65 1.27
N ARG A 320 -6.91 29.50 1.60
CA ARG A 320 -6.07 30.59 2.13
C ARG A 320 -5.57 31.56 1.07
N THR A 321 -5.34 31.07 -0.14
CA THR A 321 -4.64 31.84 -1.18
C THR A 321 -5.54 32.19 -2.37
N GLY A 322 -6.64 31.49 -2.56
CA GLY A 322 -7.49 31.55 -3.75
C GLY A 322 -6.80 31.07 -5.03
N ILE A 323 -5.58 30.49 -4.95
CA ILE A 323 -4.89 29.99 -6.14
C ILE A 323 -5.60 28.75 -6.66
N PRO A 324 -5.95 28.69 -7.95
CA PRO A 324 -6.54 27.51 -8.53
C PRO A 324 -5.54 26.34 -8.56
N ILE A 325 -6.03 25.14 -8.22
CA ILE A 325 -5.23 23.93 -8.03
C ILE A 325 -5.73 22.80 -8.93
N VAL A 326 -4.80 22.14 -9.63
CA VAL A 326 -5.01 20.82 -10.23
C VAL A 326 -3.97 19.85 -9.67
N ALA A 327 -4.37 18.95 -8.79
CA ALA A 327 -3.45 18.01 -8.18
C ALA A 327 -3.93 16.57 -8.39
N GLU A 328 -3.04 15.71 -8.87
CA GLU A 328 -3.30 14.29 -8.81
C GLU A 328 -3.08 13.76 -7.41
N VAL A 329 -4.13 13.21 -6.81
CA VAL A 329 -4.19 12.89 -5.38
C VAL A 329 -4.67 11.47 -5.15
N THR A 330 -4.53 11.04 -3.89
CA THR A 330 -5.11 9.81 -3.39
C THR A 330 -5.66 10.04 -1.98
N ARG A 331 -6.35 9.05 -1.41
CA ARG A 331 -6.75 9.08 0.01
C ARG A 331 -5.66 8.73 1.02
N VAL A 332 -4.44 8.44 0.58
CA VAL A 332 -3.36 8.10 1.51
C VAL A 332 -3.08 9.31 2.41
N ALA A 333 -3.38 9.15 3.70
CA ALA A 333 -3.09 10.17 4.70
C ALA A 333 -1.57 10.39 4.79
N SER A 334 -1.17 11.56 5.24
CA SER A 334 0.21 11.84 5.63
C SER A 334 0.45 11.31 7.04
N SER A 335 1.70 11.02 7.39
CA SER A 335 2.06 10.69 8.79
C SER A 335 1.99 11.89 9.74
N PHE A 336 1.53 13.07 9.28
CA PHE A 336 1.44 14.28 10.06
C PHE A 336 -0.01 14.72 10.28
N PRO A 337 -0.38 15.06 11.52
CA PRO A 337 -1.72 15.59 11.82
C PRO A 337 -1.86 17.07 11.51
N GLU A 338 -0.76 17.79 11.28
CA GLU A 338 -0.73 19.23 11.07
C GLU A 338 -0.56 19.58 9.58
N PRO A 339 -1.17 20.69 9.11
CA PRO A 339 -0.93 21.18 7.76
C PRO A 339 0.56 21.50 7.55
N PHE A 340 1.07 21.32 6.32
CA PHE A 340 2.39 21.87 6.00
C PHE A 340 2.36 23.38 6.13
N MET A 341 3.42 23.90 6.73
CA MET A 341 3.59 25.32 6.97
C MET A 341 4.42 25.94 5.85
N GLY A 342 4.55 27.27 5.89
CA GLY A 342 5.26 28.05 4.88
C GLY A 342 4.66 29.44 4.79
N LYS A 343 5.50 30.47 4.71
CA LYS A 343 5.04 31.86 4.55
C LYS A 343 4.61 32.12 3.11
N THR A 344 5.18 31.39 2.16
CA THR A 344 4.87 31.44 0.74
C THR A 344 4.58 30.05 0.20
N ILE A 345 4.03 29.98 -1.00
CA ILE A 345 3.75 28.72 -1.69
C ILE A 345 5.03 27.95 -2.01
N GLU A 346 6.11 28.65 -2.37
CA GLU A 346 7.42 28.03 -2.54
C GLU A 346 7.93 27.37 -1.26
N GLU A 347 7.83 28.04 -0.11
CA GLU A 347 8.23 27.47 1.19
C GLU A 347 7.37 26.27 1.56
N TRP A 348 6.06 26.35 1.33
CA TRP A 348 5.11 25.25 1.56
C TRP A 348 5.44 24.02 0.71
N MET A 349 5.74 24.20 -0.59
CA MET A 349 6.17 23.12 -1.47
C MET A 349 7.49 22.50 -1.01
N LYS A 350 8.45 23.32 -0.56
CA LYS A 350 9.71 22.84 0.02
C LYS A 350 9.47 22.01 1.28
N GLU A 351 8.56 22.42 2.16
CA GLU A 351 8.23 21.66 3.36
C GLU A 351 7.71 20.25 3.03
N THR A 352 6.82 20.13 2.04
CA THR A 352 6.33 18.81 1.58
C THR A 352 7.48 17.91 1.08
N THR A 353 8.55 18.51 0.56
CA THR A 353 9.73 17.81 0.06
C THR A 353 10.74 17.51 1.17
N ILE A 354 10.80 18.30 2.24
CA ILE A 354 11.72 18.09 3.38
C ILE A 354 11.18 16.99 4.30
N ARG A 355 9.88 17.01 4.63
CA ARG A 355 9.25 15.97 5.48
C ARG A 355 9.33 14.55 4.89
N ARG A 356 9.73 14.44 3.62
CA ARG A 356 10.21 13.24 2.91
C ARG A 356 11.16 12.35 3.70
N THR A 357 12.06 12.91 4.51
CA THR A 357 13.17 12.13 5.10
C THR A 357 12.74 11.18 6.21
N PHE A 358 11.49 11.28 6.69
CA PHE A 358 11.02 10.53 7.84
C PHE A 358 10.02 9.42 7.53
N ASP A 359 9.54 9.30 6.28
CA ASP A 359 8.53 8.31 5.92
C ASP A 359 8.80 7.68 4.53
N ALA A 360 9.19 6.40 4.53
CA ALA A 360 9.50 5.65 3.31
C ALA A 360 8.26 5.38 2.42
N ASN A 361 7.05 5.56 2.94
CA ASN A 361 5.80 5.38 2.20
C ASN A 361 5.22 6.69 1.65
N TRP A 362 5.93 7.80 1.84
CA TRP A 362 5.43 9.13 1.50
C TRP A 362 5.17 9.33 0.00
N GLN A 363 4.07 10.01 -0.30
CA GLN A 363 3.75 10.50 -1.64
C GLN A 363 4.64 11.69 -1.97
N LEU A 364 5.71 11.47 -2.71
CA LEU A 364 6.54 12.57 -3.20
C LEU A 364 5.71 13.35 -4.21
N TYR A 365 5.59 14.67 -4.11
CA TYR A 365 4.94 15.47 -5.16
C TYR A 365 5.99 16.23 -5.97
N ASN A 366 5.79 16.24 -7.28
CA ASN A 366 6.38 17.22 -8.16
C ASN A 366 5.37 18.34 -8.32
N PHE A 367 5.85 19.58 -8.26
CA PHE A 367 5.02 20.75 -8.38
C PHE A 367 5.39 21.54 -9.62
N HIS A 368 4.38 22.15 -10.23
CA HIS A 368 4.47 23.01 -11.38
C HIS A 368 3.62 24.23 -11.08
N THR A 369 4.15 25.42 -11.33
CA THR A 369 3.39 26.66 -11.21
C THR A 369 3.47 27.39 -12.54
N ASP A 370 2.31 27.72 -13.10
CA ASP A 370 2.22 28.39 -14.40
C ASP A 370 0.91 29.16 -14.52
N ASN A 371 1.00 30.38 -15.06
CA ASN A 371 -0.13 31.26 -15.37
C ASN A 371 -1.15 31.36 -14.21
N GLY A 372 -0.67 31.54 -12.98
CA GLY A 372 -1.53 31.66 -11.80
C GLY A 372 -2.04 30.34 -11.21
N TRP A 373 -1.70 29.18 -11.78
CA TRP A 373 -2.11 27.85 -11.29
C TRP A 373 -1.01 27.17 -10.49
N LEU A 374 -1.43 26.39 -9.49
CA LEU A 374 -0.60 25.37 -8.86
C LEU A 374 -1.03 23.99 -9.34
N MET A 375 -0.10 23.24 -9.91
CA MET A 375 -0.32 21.87 -10.31
C MET A 375 0.61 20.93 -9.56
N ALA A 376 0.12 19.75 -9.19
CA ALA A 376 0.88 18.81 -8.39
C ALA A 376 0.66 17.36 -8.83
N ARG A 377 1.71 16.56 -8.81
CA ARG A 377 1.65 15.13 -9.17
C ARG A 377 2.54 14.28 -8.29
N ALA A 378 2.00 13.17 -7.79
CA ALA A 378 2.82 12.23 -7.03
C ALA A 378 3.88 11.54 -7.93
N SER A 379 5.14 11.46 -7.48
CA SER A 379 6.26 10.81 -8.19
C SER A 379 6.14 9.28 -8.19
N ASN A 380 5.49 8.70 -7.17
CA ASN A 380 5.25 7.26 -7.03
C ASN A 380 3.81 6.86 -7.41
N LEU A 381 3.12 7.74 -8.13
CA LEU A 381 1.71 7.62 -8.46
C LEU A 381 1.33 6.34 -9.22
N ILE A 382 2.20 5.81 -10.08
CA ILE A 382 1.93 4.55 -10.77
C ILE A 382 1.70 3.42 -9.76
N ARG A 383 2.51 3.35 -8.69
CA ARG A 383 2.28 2.41 -7.58
C ARG A 383 0.96 2.73 -6.89
N LEU A 384 0.75 3.99 -6.54
CA LEU A 384 -0.41 4.41 -5.76
C LEU A 384 -1.75 4.11 -6.47
N ARG A 385 -1.86 4.39 -7.78
CA ARG A 385 -3.06 4.12 -8.58
C ARG A 385 -3.45 2.63 -8.61
N LYS A 386 -2.48 1.71 -8.52
CA LYS A 386 -2.76 0.27 -8.49
C LYS A 386 -3.36 -0.19 -7.17
N ILE A 387 -2.88 0.38 -6.08
CA ILE A 387 -3.23 -0.04 -4.72
C ILE A 387 -4.36 0.79 -4.11
N GLU A 388 -4.71 1.91 -4.74
CA GLU A 388 -5.76 2.80 -4.27
C GLU A 388 -7.17 2.24 -4.57
N VAL A 389 -8.04 2.34 -3.56
CA VAL A 389 -9.45 1.97 -3.69
C VAL A 389 -10.22 3.04 -4.51
N PRO A 390 -10.99 2.67 -5.55
CA PRO A 390 -11.76 3.62 -6.34
C PRO A 390 -12.82 4.36 -5.51
N GLU A 391 -13.09 5.63 -5.81
CA GLU A 391 -14.11 6.41 -5.09
C GLU A 391 -15.50 5.78 -5.17
N ARG A 392 -15.87 5.17 -6.30
CA ARG A 392 -17.15 4.45 -6.43
C ARG A 392 -17.34 3.31 -5.42
N ASN A 393 -16.25 2.77 -4.87
CA ASN A 393 -16.32 1.73 -3.84
C ASN A 393 -16.37 2.35 -2.42
N LEU A 394 -15.84 3.56 -2.23
CA LEU A 394 -15.75 4.25 -0.95
C LEU A 394 -16.96 5.13 -0.65
N GLN A 395 -17.44 5.87 -1.65
CA GLN A 395 -18.54 6.83 -1.52
C GLN A 395 -19.82 6.22 -0.94
N PRO A 396 -20.25 4.99 -1.30
CA PRO A 396 -21.43 4.36 -0.69
C PRO A 396 -21.29 4.07 0.82
N LEU A 397 -20.07 4.12 1.34
CA LEU A 397 -19.72 3.84 2.74
C LEU A 397 -19.36 5.12 3.52
N ALA A 398 -19.16 6.24 2.82
CA ALA A 398 -18.76 7.49 3.43
C ALA A 398 -19.84 8.00 4.40
N GLY A 399 -19.40 8.51 5.56
CA GLY A 399 -20.28 9.07 6.60
C GLY A 399 -21.02 8.04 7.45
N LYS A 400 -20.89 6.73 7.17
CA LYS A 400 -21.50 5.68 8.00
C LYS A 400 -20.63 5.40 9.22
N ALA A 401 -21.22 5.55 10.41
CA ALA A 401 -20.55 5.27 11.69
C ALA A 401 -20.23 3.77 11.85
N ASP A 402 -21.18 2.91 11.48
CA ASP A 402 -21.04 1.46 11.44
C ASP A 402 -21.45 0.91 10.07
N LEU A 403 -20.78 -0.15 9.65
CA LEU A 403 -21.09 -0.88 8.41
C LEU A 403 -21.74 -2.21 8.77
N THR A 404 -22.68 -2.66 7.94
CA THR A 404 -23.24 -4.01 8.01
C THR A 404 -22.26 -5.04 7.44
N LEU A 405 -22.44 -6.32 7.82
CA LEU A 405 -21.65 -7.41 7.25
C LEU A 405 -21.76 -7.44 5.71
N ASP A 406 -22.95 -7.21 5.15
CA ASP A 406 -23.15 -7.21 3.71
C ASP A 406 -22.44 -6.05 3.00
N GLU A 407 -22.41 -4.85 3.58
CA GLU A 407 -21.67 -3.71 3.03
C GLU A 407 -20.16 -3.95 3.06
N MET A 408 -19.64 -4.49 4.17
CA MET A 408 -18.23 -4.86 4.29
C MET A 408 -17.85 -5.97 3.32
N THR A 409 -18.74 -6.95 3.12
CA THR A 409 -18.58 -8.04 2.17
C THR A 409 -18.58 -7.53 0.74
N TRP A 410 -19.54 -6.66 0.39
CA TRP A 410 -19.61 -6.03 -0.92
C TRP A 410 -18.34 -5.22 -1.21
N PHE A 411 -17.89 -4.41 -0.25
CA PHE A 411 -16.68 -3.60 -0.38
C PHE A 411 -15.45 -4.47 -0.64
N ALA A 412 -15.21 -5.45 0.23
CA ALA A 412 -14.08 -6.37 0.12
C ALA A 412 -14.09 -7.15 -1.21
N GLY A 413 -15.27 -7.59 -1.65
CA GLY A 413 -15.47 -8.30 -2.92
C GLY A 413 -15.18 -7.46 -4.17
N ASN A 414 -15.28 -6.13 -4.08
CA ASN A 414 -15.02 -5.20 -5.18
C ASN A 414 -13.55 -4.70 -5.24
N LEU A 415 -12.68 -5.17 -4.34
CA LEU A 415 -11.25 -4.84 -4.36
C LEU A 415 -10.46 -5.81 -5.24
N THR A 416 -9.56 -5.26 -6.07
CA THR A 416 -8.49 -6.06 -6.68
C THR A 416 -7.53 -6.59 -5.61
N ASP A 417 -6.65 -7.53 -5.98
CA ASP A 417 -5.64 -8.04 -5.04
C ASP A 417 -4.64 -6.95 -4.63
N ASP A 418 -4.20 -6.12 -5.57
CA ASP A 418 -3.34 -4.95 -5.31
C ASP A 418 -4.02 -3.95 -4.35
N GLN A 419 -5.32 -3.68 -4.54
CA GLN A 419 -6.07 -2.78 -3.67
C GLN A 419 -6.26 -3.34 -2.26
N ALA A 420 -6.49 -4.64 -2.14
CA ALA A 420 -6.56 -5.31 -0.84
C ALA A 420 -5.20 -5.29 -0.12
N THR A 421 -4.08 -5.40 -0.84
CA THR A 421 -2.73 -5.18 -0.29
C THR A 421 -2.54 -3.74 0.14
N GLY A 422 -2.88 -2.77 -0.72
CA GLY A 422 -2.81 -1.34 -0.40
C GLY A 422 -3.58 -0.94 0.83
N LEU A 423 -4.80 -1.47 0.98
CA LEU A 423 -5.63 -1.24 2.16
C LEU A 423 -4.94 -1.69 3.45
N ASN A 424 -4.22 -2.83 3.43
CA ASN A 424 -3.44 -3.32 4.57
C ASN A 424 -2.24 -2.42 4.89
N GLU A 425 -1.52 -1.95 3.86
CA GLU A 425 -0.35 -1.07 4.03
C GLU A 425 -0.75 0.32 4.57
N MET A 426 -1.96 0.77 4.23
CA MET A 426 -2.42 2.15 4.41
C MET A 426 -3.70 2.21 5.25
N THR A 427 -3.94 1.24 6.13
CA THR A 427 -5.16 1.15 6.96
C THR A 427 -5.51 2.45 7.69
N TRP A 428 -4.49 3.17 8.14
CA TRP A 428 -4.58 4.43 8.86
C TRP A 428 -5.02 5.62 7.98
N ALA A 429 -5.02 5.46 6.65
CA ALA A 429 -5.46 6.47 5.69
C ALA A 429 -6.97 6.42 5.40
N TYR A 430 -7.66 5.38 5.84
CA TYR A 430 -9.08 5.20 5.57
C TYR A 430 -9.93 5.50 6.83
N PRO A 431 -11.23 5.84 6.68
CA PRO A 431 -12.14 6.02 7.80
C PRO A 431 -12.14 4.84 8.78
N VAL A 432 -12.47 5.08 10.06
CA VAL A 432 -12.44 4.07 11.15
C VAL A 432 -13.22 2.82 10.75
N SER A 433 -14.35 3.02 10.09
CA SER A 433 -15.23 1.95 9.62
C SER A 433 -14.55 0.98 8.66
N LEU A 434 -13.56 1.43 7.87
CA LEU A 434 -12.78 0.58 6.96
C LEU A 434 -11.57 -0.09 7.64
N VAL A 435 -11.11 0.43 8.79
CA VAL A 435 -10.11 -0.27 9.60
C VAL A 435 -10.64 -1.63 10.06
N LYS A 436 -11.93 -1.71 10.43
CA LYS A 436 -12.61 -2.96 10.80
C LYS A 436 -12.56 -4.00 9.66
N VAL A 437 -12.84 -3.56 8.42
CA VAL A 437 -12.76 -4.42 7.23
C VAL A 437 -11.37 -5.04 7.10
N ASN A 438 -10.31 -4.25 7.35
CA ASN A 438 -8.95 -4.75 7.21
C ASN A 438 -8.62 -5.92 8.14
N MET A 439 -9.24 -5.97 9.33
CA MET A 439 -9.00 -7.04 10.32
C MET A 439 -9.45 -8.42 9.85
N ALA A 440 -10.43 -8.49 8.94
CA ALA A 440 -10.97 -9.73 8.40
C ALA A 440 -11.08 -9.69 6.86
N LEU A 441 -10.18 -8.94 6.21
CA LEU A 441 -10.30 -8.64 4.79
C LEU A 441 -10.26 -9.91 3.94
N GLN A 442 -9.42 -10.90 4.27
CA GLN A 442 -9.31 -12.10 3.45
C GLN A 442 -10.55 -12.99 3.61
N GLY A 443 -11.02 -13.18 4.83
CA GLY A 443 -12.26 -13.88 5.15
C GLY A 443 -13.46 -13.24 4.46
N LEU A 444 -13.58 -11.91 4.53
CA LEU A 444 -14.62 -11.16 3.82
C LEU A 444 -14.57 -11.36 2.31
N ARG A 445 -13.37 -11.47 1.71
CA ARG A 445 -13.21 -11.72 0.26
C ARG A 445 -13.60 -13.15 -0.13
N VAL A 446 -13.27 -14.14 0.69
CA VAL A 446 -13.78 -15.51 0.50
C VAL A 446 -15.31 -15.50 0.61
N TYR A 447 -15.85 -14.86 1.65
CA TYR A 447 -17.28 -14.76 1.88
C TYR A 447 -18.03 -14.06 0.73
N ALA A 448 -17.47 -12.97 0.20
CA ALA A 448 -18.01 -12.26 -0.96
C ALA A 448 -18.06 -13.17 -2.21
N ALA A 449 -16.99 -13.91 -2.46
CA ALA A 449 -16.84 -14.78 -3.63
C ALA A 449 -17.76 -16.03 -3.60
N LEU A 450 -18.34 -16.38 -2.45
CA LEU A 450 -19.36 -17.44 -2.37
C LEU A 450 -20.68 -17.04 -3.06
N GLY A 451 -20.98 -15.75 -3.11
CA GLY A 451 -22.25 -15.22 -3.62
C GLY A 451 -23.44 -15.42 -2.66
N PRO A 452 -24.56 -14.71 -2.87
CA PRO A 452 -25.68 -14.68 -1.91
C PRO A 452 -26.28 -16.06 -1.59
N THR A 453 -26.51 -16.90 -2.60
CA THR A 453 -27.14 -18.21 -2.44
C THR A 453 -26.33 -19.16 -1.57
N ARG A 454 -25.00 -19.21 -1.75
CA ARG A 454 -24.12 -20.07 -0.93
C ARG A 454 -23.97 -19.53 0.47
N ARG A 455 -23.96 -18.20 0.65
CA ARG A 455 -23.95 -17.56 1.98
C ARG A 455 -25.20 -17.92 2.79
N GLN A 456 -26.37 -18.01 2.16
CA GLN A 456 -27.61 -18.46 2.82
C GLN A 456 -27.62 -19.95 3.14
N ALA A 457 -26.83 -20.75 2.42
CA ALA A 457 -26.72 -22.19 2.62
C ALA A 457 -25.61 -22.60 3.61
N PHE A 458 -25.05 -21.65 4.38
CA PHE A 458 -24.09 -21.96 5.43
C PHE A 458 -24.73 -22.88 6.48
N ASN A 459 -24.01 -23.93 6.85
CA ASN A 459 -24.34 -24.77 7.99
C ASN A 459 -23.22 -24.69 9.04
N ALA A 460 -23.45 -25.29 10.21
CA ALA A 460 -22.47 -25.32 11.30
C ALA A 460 -21.13 -25.99 10.93
N GLY A 461 -21.10 -26.82 9.89
CA GLY A 461 -19.88 -27.47 9.38
C GLY A 461 -19.08 -26.62 8.39
N GLY A 462 -19.64 -25.51 7.90
CA GLY A 462 -19.06 -24.70 6.83
C GLY A 462 -19.31 -25.26 5.42
N ILE A 463 -18.68 -24.62 4.44
CA ILE A 463 -18.70 -25.05 3.04
C ILE A 463 -17.35 -25.70 2.72
N PRO A 464 -17.33 -26.99 2.31
CA PRO A 464 -16.12 -27.62 1.80
C PRO A 464 -15.63 -26.97 0.51
N LYS A 465 -14.32 -26.89 0.31
CA LYS A 465 -13.68 -26.22 -0.83
C LYS A 465 -14.18 -26.75 -2.18
N ASP A 466 -14.36 -28.06 -2.33
CA ASP A 466 -14.85 -28.70 -3.56
C ASP A 466 -16.29 -28.28 -3.93
N LYS A 467 -17.05 -27.75 -2.96
CA LYS A 467 -18.41 -27.21 -3.16
C LYS A 467 -18.45 -25.69 -3.39
N MET A 468 -17.31 -25.01 -3.32
CA MET A 468 -17.21 -23.56 -3.53
C MET A 468 -17.11 -23.18 -5.02
N PRO A 469 -17.64 -22.01 -5.41
CA PRO A 469 -17.31 -21.39 -6.69
C PRO A 469 -15.80 -21.25 -6.90
N LEU A 470 -15.33 -21.27 -8.15
CA LEU A 470 -13.90 -21.17 -8.47
C LEU A 470 -13.24 -19.93 -7.84
N ALA A 471 -13.91 -18.76 -7.92
CA ALA A 471 -13.40 -17.52 -7.33
C ALA A 471 -13.21 -17.63 -5.80
N ALA A 472 -14.15 -18.26 -5.08
CA ALA A 472 -14.04 -18.48 -3.64
C ALA A 472 -12.91 -19.44 -3.29
N ARG A 473 -12.72 -20.51 -4.08
CA ARG A 473 -11.58 -21.43 -3.93
C ARG A 473 -10.24 -20.70 -4.05
N GLN A 474 -10.10 -19.86 -5.07
CA GLN A 474 -8.89 -19.07 -5.30
C GLN A 474 -8.63 -18.08 -4.17
N LYS A 475 -9.68 -17.40 -3.65
CA LYS A 475 -9.53 -16.49 -2.50
C LYS A 475 -9.21 -17.25 -1.21
N LEU A 476 -9.76 -18.45 -1.02
CA LEU A 476 -9.46 -19.29 0.14
C LEU A 476 -7.99 -19.76 0.10
N GLU A 477 -7.53 -20.26 -1.05
CA GLU A 477 -6.12 -20.60 -1.26
C GLU A 477 -5.21 -19.38 -1.03
N THR A 478 -5.61 -18.21 -1.53
CA THR A 478 -4.88 -16.95 -1.30
C THR A 478 -4.82 -16.58 0.18
N LEU A 479 -5.91 -16.78 0.93
CA LEU A 479 -5.95 -16.55 2.38
C LEU A 479 -4.94 -17.45 3.10
N PHE A 480 -4.91 -18.75 2.78
CA PHE A 480 -3.92 -19.67 3.33
C PHE A 480 -2.50 -19.25 2.94
N MET A 481 -2.24 -18.96 1.66
CA MET A 481 -0.94 -18.49 1.21
C MET A 481 -0.52 -17.18 1.89
N ARG A 482 -1.43 -16.24 2.11
CA ARG A 482 -1.15 -15.00 2.85
C ARG A 482 -0.87 -15.26 4.32
N ARG A 483 -1.56 -16.21 4.95
CA ARG A 483 -1.29 -16.56 6.35
C ARG A 483 0.02 -17.31 6.51
N LEU A 484 0.37 -18.13 5.53
CA LEU A 484 1.67 -18.76 5.39
C LEU A 484 2.81 -17.74 5.32
N THR A 485 2.55 -16.57 4.74
CA THR A 485 3.55 -15.53 4.50
C THR A 485 3.54 -14.36 5.49
N GLY A 486 2.37 -13.99 6.01
CA GLY A 486 2.15 -12.87 6.94
C GLY A 486 1.95 -13.30 8.39
N GLY A 487 1.92 -14.61 8.64
CA GLY A 487 1.93 -15.23 9.95
C GLY A 487 2.90 -16.40 9.95
N TRP A 488 3.03 -17.03 11.10
CA TRP A 488 3.91 -18.18 11.22
C TRP A 488 3.20 -19.46 10.79
N PRO A 489 3.73 -20.20 9.79
CA PRO A 489 3.10 -21.43 9.36
C PRO A 489 3.07 -22.46 10.49
N GLU A 490 1.96 -23.15 10.62
CA GLU A 490 1.87 -24.32 11.50
C GLU A 490 2.55 -25.51 10.83
N PRO A 491 3.07 -26.49 11.61
CA PRO A 491 3.77 -27.65 11.04
C PRO A 491 2.94 -28.45 10.04
N SER A 492 1.62 -28.49 10.24
CA SER A 492 0.62 -29.08 9.33
C SER A 492 0.60 -28.44 7.94
N LEU A 493 1.10 -27.22 7.80
CA LEU A 493 1.13 -26.49 6.54
C LEU A 493 2.41 -26.75 5.72
N VAL A 494 3.46 -27.28 6.34
CA VAL A 494 4.77 -27.53 5.73
C VAL A 494 4.66 -28.30 4.41
N PRO A 495 3.91 -29.42 4.31
CA PRO A 495 3.83 -30.17 3.07
C PRO A 495 3.30 -29.36 1.88
N TYR A 496 2.41 -28.40 2.11
CA TYR A 496 1.84 -27.57 1.05
C TYR A 496 2.81 -26.50 0.57
N ILE A 497 3.61 -25.95 1.49
CA ILE A 497 4.60 -24.92 1.19
C ILE A 497 5.78 -25.51 0.42
N THR A 498 6.24 -26.69 0.82
CA THR A 498 7.34 -27.41 0.15
C THR A 498 6.94 -27.99 -1.19
N GLY A 499 5.63 -28.10 -1.45
CA GLY A 499 5.09 -28.76 -2.64
C GLY A 499 5.05 -30.30 -2.52
N ALA A 500 5.37 -30.85 -1.34
CA ALA A 500 5.18 -32.28 -1.06
C ALA A 500 3.69 -32.68 -1.07
N ALA A 501 2.80 -31.72 -0.80
CA ALA A 501 1.37 -31.83 -1.00
C ALA A 501 0.87 -30.66 -1.86
N ARG A 502 -0.15 -30.89 -2.68
CA ARG A 502 -0.78 -29.81 -3.44
C ARG A 502 -1.91 -29.20 -2.64
N LEU A 503 -1.94 -27.87 -2.55
CA LEU A 503 -3.00 -27.13 -1.87
C LEU A 503 -4.36 -27.31 -2.59
N ASP A 504 -4.36 -27.60 -3.89
CA ASP A 504 -5.59 -27.81 -4.66
C ASP A 504 -6.40 -29.03 -4.18
N GLY A 505 -5.73 -30.11 -3.78
CA GLY A 505 -6.32 -31.34 -3.25
C GLY A 505 -6.53 -31.38 -1.73
N ALA A 506 -6.19 -30.31 -1.01
CA ALA A 506 -6.29 -30.29 0.44
C ALA A 506 -7.75 -30.22 0.94
N PRO A 507 -8.11 -30.92 2.04
CA PRO A 507 -9.44 -30.84 2.64
C PRO A 507 -9.60 -29.48 3.33
N MET A 508 -9.99 -28.49 2.54
CA MET A 508 -10.26 -27.14 3.00
C MET A 508 -11.74 -26.88 3.20
N GLY A 509 -12.05 -26.01 4.14
CA GLY A 509 -13.39 -25.48 4.35
C GLY A 509 -13.36 -24.01 4.71
N PHE A 510 -14.52 -23.37 4.64
CA PHE A 510 -14.71 -22.02 5.15
C PHE A 510 -16.03 -21.97 5.88
N LEU A 511 -16.09 -21.28 7.01
CA LEU A 511 -17.30 -21.09 7.81
C LEU A 511 -17.35 -19.69 8.40
N VAL A 512 -18.56 -19.24 8.69
CA VAL A 512 -18.83 -17.94 9.29
C VAL A 512 -19.71 -18.16 10.50
N GLU A 513 -19.25 -17.68 11.64
CA GLU A 513 -19.96 -17.80 12.92
C GLU A 513 -20.19 -16.41 13.49
N GLU A 514 -21.43 -16.14 13.91
CA GLU A 514 -21.69 -15.02 14.78
C GLU A 514 -21.07 -15.34 16.14
N THR A 515 -20.05 -14.57 16.50
CA THR A 515 -19.46 -14.64 17.82
C THR A 515 -20.17 -13.63 18.70
N GLY A 516 -20.37 -13.97 19.97
CA GLY A 516 -20.90 -13.04 20.96
C GLY A 516 -19.95 -11.86 21.21
N ILE A 517 -19.52 -11.68 22.46
CA ILE A 517 -18.62 -10.59 22.82
C ILE A 517 -17.16 -11.02 22.62
N ASN A 518 -16.44 -10.35 21.72
CA ASN A 518 -14.99 -10.42 21.60
C ASN A 518 -14.35 -9.15 22.14
N THR A 519 -13.41 -9.29 23.07
CA THR A 519 -12.59 -8.16 23.51
C THR A 519 -11.48 -7.91 22.49
N ILE A 520 -11.53 -6.78 21.80
CA ILE A 520 -10.43 -6.29 20.97
C ILE A 520 -9.62 -5.30 21.79
N VAL A 521 -8.33 -5.56 21.91
CA VAL A 521 -7.41 -4.65 22.59
C VAL A 521 -7.07 -3.52 21.62
N GLU A 522 -7.63 -2.34 21.85
CA GLU A 522 -7.24 -1.15 21.12
C GLU A 522 -6.03 -0.51 21.80
N GLU A 523 -4.97 -0.28 21.02
CA GLU A 523 -3.85 0.55 21.43
C GLU A 523 -4.35 1.99 21.57
N ARG A 524 -4.29 2.56 22.80
CA ARG A 524 -4.49 4.00 22.95
C ARG A 524 -3.33 4.72 22.29
N GLN A 525 -3.64 5.80 21.58
CA GLN A 525 -2.64 6.76 21.14
C GLN A 525 -1.62 7.03 22.25
N ARG A 526 -0.35 7.08 21.85
CA ARG A 526 0.76 7.54 22.68
C ARG A 526 0.39 8.91 23.24
N ASP A 527 0.02 8.98 24.51
CA ASP A 527 0.01 10.24 25.24
C ASP A 527 1.48 10.67 25.35
N MET A 528 1.92 11.51 24.40
CA MET A 528 3.30 11.97 24.33
C MET A 528 3.76 12.69 25.60
N ARG A 529 2.83 13.10 26.48
CA ARG A 529 3.13 13.72 27.78
C ARG A 529 3.40 12.70 28.88
N LYS A 530 2.97 11.44 28.73
CA LYS A 530 3.05 10.40 29.79
C LYS A 530 3.96 9.22 29.46
N GLY A 531 4.56 9.17 28.27
CA GLY A 531 5.67 8.26 27.95
C GLY A 531 5.34 6.75 27.96
N GLY A 532 4.06 6.35 28.03
CA GLY A 532 3.64 4.95 28.08
C GLY A 532 2.57 4.59 27.04
N PHE A 533 2.56 3.33 26.63
CA PHE A 533 1.47 2.72 25.85
C PHE A 533 0.36 2.29 26.81
N GLY A 534 -0.85 2.82 26.63
CA GLY A 534 -2.04 2.32 27.31
C GLY A 534 -2.82 1.41 26.38
N TYR A 535 -3.31 0.28 26.88
CA TYR A 535 -4.23 -0.57 26.15
C TYR A 535 -5.62 -0.46 26.78
N THR A 536 -6.66 -0.27 25.97
CA THR A 536 -8.04 -0.43 26.44
C THR A 536 -8.68 -1.56 25.67
N GLY A 537 -9.05 -2.63 26.39
CA GLY A 537 -9.90 -3.68 25.84
C GLY A 537 -11.29 -3.11 25.61
N LYS A 538 -11.76 -3.12 24.37
CA LYS A 538 -13.16 -2.81 24.04
C LYS A 538 -13.86 -4.08 23.61
N ASN A 539 -15.08 -4.24 24.09
CA ASN A 539 -15.91 -5.39 23.79
C ASN A 539 -16.72 -5.12 22.52
N TYR A 540 -16.64 -6.04 21.56
CA TYR A 540 -17.32 -5.96 20.28
C TYR A 540 -18.21 -7.18 20.08
N GLU A 541 -19.42 -6.97 19.57
CA GLU A 541 -20.10 -8.02 18.81
C GLU A 541 -19.35 -8.19 17.50
N GLY A 542 -19.11 -9.45 17.09
CA GLY A 542 -18.29 -9.70 15.92
C GLY A 542 -18.66 -10.97 15.17
N VAL A 543 -18.14 -11.05 13.96
CA VAL A 543 -18.25 -12.24 13.10
C VAL A 543 -16.89 -12.90 13.05
N ARG A 544 -16.84 -14.21 13.22
CA ARG A 544 -15.65 -15.03 13.03
C ARG A 544 -15.72 -15.70 11.68
N PHE A 545 -14.75 -15.40 10.82
CA PHE A 545 -14.50 -16.14 9.60
C PHE A 545 -13.46 -17.21 9.90
N ARG A 546 -13.81 -18.46 9.70
CA ARG A 546 -12.92 -19.59 9.97
C ARG A 546 -12.64 -20.37 8.70
N ALA A 547 -11.39 -20.33 8.26
CA ALA A 547 -10.89 -21.18 7.19
C ALA A 547 -10.31 -22.46 7.80
N LYS A 548 -10.68 -23.62 7.28
CA LYS A 548 -10.20 -24.93 7.76
C LYS A 548 -9.25 -25.55 6.75
N LEU A 549 -8.19 -26.18 7.23
CA LEU A 549 -7.30 -27.02 6.44
C LEU A 549 -6.94 -28.27 7.25
N GLY A 550 -7.58 -29.40 6.93
CA GLY A 550 -7.49 -30.60 7.75
C GLY A 550 -8.02 -30.35 9.16
N SER A 551 -7.19 -30.55 10.18
CA SER A 551 -7.54 -30.31 11.59
C SER A 551 -7.27 -28.87 12.08
N GLN A 552 -6.74 -28.00 11.21
CA GLN A 552 -6.38 -26.63 11.59
C GLN A 552 -7.47 -25.63 11.22
N ASP A 553 -7.69 -24.69 12.14
CA ASP A 553 -8.64 -23.59 12.01
C ASP A 553 -7.87 -22.26 11.96
N PHE A 554 -8.21 -21.43 10.98
CA PHE A 554 -7.69 -20.07 10.85
C PHE A 554 -8.84 -19.08 11.00
N ASP A 555 -8.80 -18.35 12.10
CA ASP A 555 -9.86 -17.43 12.48
C ASP A 555 -9.46 -15.97 12.17
N GLU A 556 -10.29 -15.28 11.40
CA GLU A 556 -10.30 -13.82 11.28
C GLU A 556 -11.55 -13.27 11.98
N TYR A 557 -11.36 -12.25 12.82
CA TYR A 557 -12.44 -11.65 13.59
C TYR A 557 -12.78 -10.27 13.03
N LEU A 558 -14.05 -10.08 12.68
CA LEU A 558 -14.60 -8.82 12.22
C LEU A 558 -15.45 -8.20 13.32
N PRO A 559 -15.01 -7.09 13.94
CA PRO A 559 -15.89 -6.33 14.82
C PRO A 559 -17.03 -5.70 14.01
N LEU A 560 -18.26 -5.91 14.47
CA LEU A 560 -19.44 -5.24 13.91
C LEU A 560 -19.78 -4.01 14.75
N LYS A 561 -20.15 -4.23 16.02
CA LYS A 561 -20.68 -3.19 16.91
C LYS A 561 -19.95 -3.18 18.24
N MET A 562 -19.55 -1.99 18.71
CA MET A 562 -19.01 -1.82 20.05
C MET A 562 -20.16 -2.01 21.05
N LYS A 563 -19.99 -2.87 22.05
CA LYS A 563 -20.87 -2.88 23.21
C LYS A 563 -20.36 -1.86 24.22
N ASP A 564 -21.31 -1.22 24.92
CA ASP A 564 -20.99 -0.39 26.08
C ASP A 564 -20.04 -1.15 26.99
N ASP A 565 -18.91 -0.53 27.34
CA ASP A 565 -17.92 -1.15 28.23
C ASP A 565 -18.59 -1.38 29.58
N PRO A 566 -18.85 -2.64 29.98
CA PRO A 566 -19.50 -2.93 31.26
C PRO A 566 -18.62 -2.51 32.45
N PHE A 567 -17.36 -2.15 32.22
CA PHE A 567 -16.39 -1.69 33.20
C PHE A 567 -16.05 -0.20 33.09
N ALA A 568 -16.72 0.56 32.22
CA ALA A 568 -16.56 2.02 32.23
C ALA A 568 -16.98 2.55 33.61
N PRO A 569 -16.11 3.29 34.33
CA PRO A 569 -16.49 3.89 35.59
C PRO A 569 -17.67 4.84 35.33
N ARG A 570 -18.78 4.59 36.02
CA ARG A 570 -19.98 5.41 35.96
C ARG A 570 -19.79 6.76 36.63
#